data_AF-A0A699VC43-F1
#
_entry.id   AF-A0A699VC43-F1
#
_cell.length_a   1.000
_cell.length_b   1.000
_cell.length_c   1.000
_cell.angle_alpha   90.00
_cell.angle_beta   90.00
_cell.angle_gamma   90.00
#
_symmetry.space_group_name_H-M   'P 1'
#
loop_
_entity.id
_entity.type
_entity.pdbx_description
1 polymer ?
#
loop_
_entity_poly.entity_id
_entity_poly.type
_entity_poly.pdbx_seq_one_letter_code
_entity_poly.pdbx_strand_id
1 'polypeptide(L)'
;APSFLSASTEEVASIRPAITNVTESPAEAVRNLSAPAEFTTDAYYDDSHKDLKQTLAWMQETNALHPAYHTMYAEARIRLQLKDYAGAHSTATEAKKLALAAANSDYVRRSEEVMTKAKANIK
;
A
#
# COMPACT_ATOMS: atom_id res chain seq x y z
N ALA A 1 -44.38 24.84 28.29
CA ALA A 1 -43.61 23.82 29.05
C ALA A 1 -44.64 22.91 29.73
N PRO A 2 -44.53 21.57 29.73
CA PRO A 2 -43.31 20.78 29.93
C PRO A 2 -43.13 19.57 28.97
N SER A 3 -42.01 18.90 29.14
CA SER A 3 -41.51 17.69 28.45
C SER A 3 -42.33 16.42 28.74
N PHE A 4 -42.45 15.51 27.77
CA PHE A 4 -42.66 14.08 28.03
C PHE A 4 -41.87 13.21 27.05
N LEU A 5 -41.20 12.23 27.67
CA LEU A 5 -40.37 11.18 27.11
C LEU A 5 -41.08 10.39 25.99
N SER A 6 -40.36 10.06 24.92
CA SER A 6 -40.76 9.01 23.99
C SER A 6 -40.11 7.68 24.41
N ALA A 7 -40.96 6.68 24.57
CA ALA A 7 -40.64 5.35 25.05
C ALA A 7 -39.87 4.49 24.04
N SER A 8 -38.90 3.76 24.58
CA SER A 8 -38.68 2.30 24.47
C SER A 8 -38.92 1.56 23.14
N THR A 9 -37.80 1.00 22.66
CA THR A 9 -37.57 -0.45 22.52
C THR A 9 -38.11 -1.18 21.28
N GLU A 10 -37.13 -1.61 20.48
CA GLU A 10 -37.02 -2.83 19.66
C GLU A 10 -37.98 -3.05 18.48
N GLU A 11 -37.42 -2.97 17.27
CA GLU A 11 -37.57 -4.08 16.33
C GLU A 11 -36.27 -4.31 15.56
N VAL A 12 -35.59 -5.39 15.91
CA VAL A 12 -34.40 -5.93 15.27
C VAL A 12 -34.85 -6.76 14.08
N ALA A 13 -34.70 -6.25 12.86
CA ALA A 13 -34.85 -7.08 11.65
C ALA A 13 -34.17 -6.48 10.41
N SER A 14 -32.84 -6.53 10.34
CA SER A 14 -32.16 -6.99 9.13
C SER A 14 -30.66 -7.07 9.40
N ILE A 15 -30.21 -8.29 9.67
CA ILE A 15 -28.79 -8.66 9.62
C ILE A 15 -28.37 -8.49 8.15
N ARG A 16 -27.86 -7.31 7.81
CA ARG A 16 -26.92 -7.15 6.71
C ARG A 16 -25.54 -7.20 7.35
N PRO A 17 -24.65 -8.14 7.01
CA PRO A 17 -23.26 -7.86 7.19
C PRO A 17 -23.00 -6.68 6.27
N ALA A 18 -22.83 -5.49 6.84
CA ALA A 18 -22.14 -4.42 6.16
C ALA A 18 -20.71 -4.94 5.99
N ILE A 19 -20.50 -5.71 4.92
CA ILE A 19 -19.19 -5.88 4.33
C ILE A 19 -18.82 -4.45 3.96
N THR A 20 -18.07 -3.82 4.85
CA THR A 20 -17.39 -2.57 4.59
C THR A 20 -16.55 -2.81 3.37
N ASN A 21 -17.08 -2.43 2.20
CA ASN A 21 -16.29 -2.29 0.98
C ASN A 21 -15.10 -1.43 1.37
N VAL A 22 -13.94 -2.06 1.50
CA VAL A 22 -12.64 -1.42 1.62
C VAL A 22 -12.39 -0.75 0.27
N THR A 23 -12.98 0.42 0.06
CA THR A 23 -12.53 1.37 -0.96
C THR A 23 -11.22 1.98 -0.47
N GLU A 24 -10.18 1.16 -0.33
CA GLU A 24 -8.85 1.66 -0.02
C GLU A 24 -8.34 2.35 -1.29
N SER A 25 -8.27 3.67 -1.23
CA SER A 25 -7.76 4.49 -2.32
C SER A 25 -6.29 4.12 -2.59
N PRO A 26 -5.78 4.23 -3.83
CA PRO A 26 -4.36 3.99 -4.13
C PRO A 26 -3.40 4.72 -3.17
N ALA A 27 -3.80 5.90 -2.68
CA ALA A 27 -3.02 6.66 -1.71
C ALA A 27 -2.97 6.01 -0.30
N GLU A 28 -4.04 5.38 0.15
CA GLU A 28 -4.08 4.68 1.43
C GLU A 28 -3.27 3.38 1.39
N ALA A 29 -3.38 2.61 0.30
CA ALA A 29 -2.57 1.42 0.10
C ALA A 29 -1.07 1.76 0.13
N VAL A 30 -0.64 2.84 -0.53
CA VAL A 30 0.77 3.32 -0.50
C VAL A 30 1.18 3.77 0.89
N ARG A 31 0.29 4.41 1.64
CA ARG A 31 0.58 4.92 2.97
C ARG A 31 0.73 3.78 3.99
N ASN A 32 -0.15 2.78 3.91
CA ASN A 32 -0.09 1.56 4.73
C ASN A 32 1.16 0.74 4.43
N LEU A 33 1.55 0.68 3.16
CA LEU A 33 2.84 0.12 2.79
C LEU A 33 3.98 0.97 3.36
N SER A 34 3.95 2.29 3.24
CA SER A 34 5.03 3.19 3.70
C SER A 34 5.27 3.18 5.22
N ALA A 35 4.33 2.66 6.02
CA ALA A 35 4.55 2.38 7.43
C ALA A 35 5.54 1.21 7.64
N PRO A 36 6.38 1.23 8.69
CA PRO A 36 7.12 0.04 9.10
C PRO A 36 6.13 -1.10 9.36
N ALA A 37 6.50 -2.31 8.97
CA ALA A 37 5.65 -3.51 8.86
C ALA A 37 5.14 -4.06 10.21
N GLU A 38 4.46 -3.22 10.99
CA GLU A 38 3.96 -3.48 12.35
C GLU A 38 2.41 -3.61 12.37
N PHE A 39 1.79 -4.01 11.25
CA PHE A 39 0.38 -4.41 11.26
C PHE A 39 0.27 -5.91 11.04
N THR A 40 0.35 -6.61 12.18
CA THR A 40 0.02 -8.02 12.34
C THR A 40 -1.45 -8.27 12.04
N THR A 41 -1.78 -9.30 11.24
CA THR A 41 -2.81 -10.32 11.55
C THR A 41 -2.92 -11.35 10.42
N ASP A 42 -2.51 -12.59 10.72
CA ASP A 42 -2.40 -13.77 9.85
C ASP A 42 -3.70 -14.30 9.20
N ALA A 43 -4.79 -13.51 9.15
CA ALA A 43 -6.03 -13.88 8.44
C ALA A 43 -6.44 -12.87 7.34
N TYR A 44 -5.78 -11.71 7.25
CA TYR A 44 -6.10 -10.66 6.28
C TYR A 44 -5.27 -10.77 4.98
N TYR A 45 -4.25 -11.63 4.96
CA TYR A 45 -3.20 -11.61 3.93
C TYR A 45 -3.42 -12.53 2.71
N ASP A 46 -4.32 -13.50 2.78
CA ASP A 46 -4.59 -14.37 1.62
C ASP A 46 -5.36 -13.60 0.51
N ASP A 47 -6.20 -12.64 0.91
CA ASP A 47 -6.80 -11.64 0.00
C ASP A 47 -5.85 -10.47 -0.29
N SER A 48 -4.97 -10.09 0.65
CA SER A 48 -3.99 -9.00 0.44
C SER A 48 -3.05 -9.24 -0.75
N HIS A 49 -2.79 -10.49 -1.13
CA HIS A 49 -2.03 -10.79 -2.36
C HIS A 49 -2.76 -10.35 -3.63
N LYS A 50 -4.10 -10.33 -3.64
CA LYS A 50 -4.90 -9.76 -4.73
C LYS A 50 -4.79 -8.23 -4.72
N ASP A 51 -4.85 -7.62 -3.54
CA ASP A 51 -4.71 -6.18 -3.40
C ASP A 51 -3.33 -5.68 -3.79
N LEU A 52 -2.26 -6.45 -3.53
CA LEU A 52 -0.91 -6.07 -3.97
C LEU A 52 -0.77 -6.05 -5.49
N LYS A 53 -1.40 -6.97 -6.21
CA LYS A 53 -1.39 -6.96 -7.69
C LYS A 53 -2.19 -5.79 -8.25
N GLN A 54 -3.34 -5.49 -7.66
CA GLN A 54 -4.14 -4.33 -8.03
C GLN A 54 -3.42 -3.01 -7.72
N THR A 55 -2.82 -2.91 -6.53
CA THR A 55 -2.01 -1.76 -6.12
C THR A 55 -0.80 -1.60 -7.03
N LEU A 56 -0.17 -2.69 -7.47
CA LEU A 56 0.91 -2.64 -8.46
C LEU A 56 0.43 -2.02 -9.77
N ALA A 57 -0.74 -2.43 -10.28
CA ALA A 57 -1.29 -1.87 -11.52
C ALA A 57 -1.56 -0.36 -11.38
N TRP A 58 -2.15 0.08 -10.27
CA TRP A 58 -2.38 1.50 -9.99
C TRP A 58 -1.08 2.29 -9.85
N MET A 59 -0.06 1.72 -9.21
CA MET A 59 1.25 2.35 -9.12
C MET A 59 1.89 2.50 -10.51
N GLN A 60 1.79 1.48 -11.35
CA GLN A 60 2.33 1.52 -12.72
C GLN A 60 1.62 2.59 -13.55
N GLU A 61 0.29 2.69 -13.47
CA GLU A 61 -0.48 3.74 -14.14
C GLU A 61 -0.11 5.14 -13.63
N THR A 62 -0.03 5.30 -12.30
CA THR A 62 0.36 6.57 -11.67
C THR A 62 1.77 6.98 -12.09
N ASN A 63 2.72 6.04 -12.06
CA ASN A 63 4.12 6.32 -12.41
C ASN A 63 4.33 6.52 -13.92
N ALA A 64 3.45 5.99 -14.77
CA ALA A 64 3.46 6.27 -16.20
C ALA A 64 3.03 7.71 -16.50
N LEU A 65 2.12 8.28 -15.70
CA LEU A 65 1.64 9.66 -15.85
C LEU A 65 2.50 10.68 -15.10
N HIS A 66 2.84 10.35 -13.85
CA HIS A 66 3.47 11.24 -12.87
C HIS A 66 4.53 10.48 -12.06
N PRO A 67 5.69 10.17 -12.67
CA PRO A 67 6.75 9.48 -11.96
C PRO A 67 7.29 10.36 -10.82
N ALA A 68 7.22 9.84 -9.60
CA ALA A 68 7.77 10.49 -8.41
C ALA A 68 8.58 9.48 -7.58
N TYR A 69 9.60 9.97 -6.88
CA TYR A 69 10.50 9.10 -6.11
C TYR A 69 9.75 8.24 -5.08
N HIS A 70 8.71 8.80 -4.45
CA HIS A 70 7.96 8.12 -3.41
C HIS A 70 7.03 7.01 -3.96
N THR A 71 6.46 7.21 -5.15
CA THR A 71 5.51 6.27 -5.76
C THR A 71 6.27 5.17 -6.48
N MET A 72 7.41 5.48 -7.09
CA MET A 72 8.35 4.48 -7.58
C MET A 72 8.90 3.62 -6.43
N TYR A 73 9.26 4.23 -5.30
CA TYR A 73 9.68 3.48 -4.12
C TYR A 73 8.58 2.54 -3.60
N ALA A 74 7.34 3.02 -3.52
CA ALA A 74 6.19 2.20 -3.12
C ALA A 74 5.95 1.02 -4.09
N GLU A 75 5.99 1.27 -5.40
CA GLU A 75 5.90 0.24 -6.43
C GLU A 75 7.00 -0.83 -6.26
N ALA A 76 8.24 -0.40 -6.04
CA ALA A 76 9.36 -1.32 -5.84
C ALA A 76 9.17 -2.23 -4.62
N ARG A 77 8.58 -1.69 -3.54
CA ARG A 77 8.24 -2.48 -2.34
C ARG A 77 7.13 -3.49 -2.59
N ILE A 78 6.09 -3.11 -3.33
CA ILE A 78 5.01 -4.02 -3.71
C ILE A 78 5.57 -5.17 -4.53
N ARG A 79 6.41 -4.87 -5.53
CA ARG A 79 7.10 -5.89 -6.34
C ARG A 79 7.95 -6.82 -5.48
N LEU A 80 8.65 -6.29 -4.48
CA LEU A 80 9.44 -7.09 -3.53
C LEU A 80 8.55 -8.06 -2.73
N GLN A 81 7.38 -7.61 -2.24
CA GLN A 81 6.40 -8.46 -1.54
C GLN A 81 5.78 -9.51 -2.45
N LEU A 82 5.55 -9.17 -3.72
CA LEU A 82 5.10 -10.08 -4.78
C LEU A 82 6.20 -11.01 -5.29
N LYS A 83 7.42 -10.93 -4.72
CA LYS A 83 8.60 -11.70 -5.13
C LYS A 83 9.04 -11.45 -6.57
N ASP A 84 8.59 -10.35 -7.19
CA ASP A 84 9.14 -9.82 -8.44
C ASP A 84 10.45 -9.11 -8.14
N TYR A 85 11.50 -9.87 -7.82
CA TYR A 85 12.78 -9.31 -7.36
C TYR A 85 13.48 -8.52 -8.48
N ALA A 86 13.40 -8.97 -9.72
CA ALA A 86 13.97 -8.25 -10.86
C ALA A 86 13.26 -6.90 -11.07
N GLY A 87 11.93 -6.89 -11.06
CA GLY A 87 11.16 -5.65 -11.17
C GLY A 87 11.36 -4.74 -9.96
N ALA A 88 11.37 -5.28 -8.75
CA ALA A 88 11.63 -4.51 -7.53
C ALA A 88 12.99 -3.79 -7.58
N HIS A 89 14.05 -4.48 -8.03
CA HIS A 89 15.37 -3.88 -8.18
C HIS A 89 15.37 -2.76 -9.24
N SER A 90 14.74 -3.00 -10.39
CA SER A 90 14.64 -2.01 -11.47
C SER A 90 13.90 -0.75 -11.01
N THR A 91 12.69 -0.91 -10.47
CA THR A 91 11.87 0.20 -9.99
C THR A 91 12.52 0.96 -8.83
N ALA A 92 13.19 0.26 -7.90
CA ALA A 92 13.94 0.92 -6.83
C ALA A 92 15.14 1.72 -7.35
N THR A 93 15.76 1.29 -8.45
CA THR A 93 16.84 2.05 -9.10
C THR A 93 16.31 3.38 -9.65
N GLU A 94 15.13 3.38 -10.28
CA GLU A 94 14.48 4.60 -10.75
C GLU A 94 14.03 5.50 -9.59
N ALA A 95 13.46 4.92 -8.54
CA ALA A 95 13.11 5.65 -7.31
C ALA A 95 14.33 6.36 -6.71
N LYS A 96 15.49 5.68 -6.65
CA LYS A 96 16.75 6.27 -6.20
C LYS A 96 17.20 7.43 -7.08
N LYS A 97 17.13 7.30 -8.41
CA LYS A 97 17.51 8.39 -9.34
C LYS A 97 16.64 9.63 -9.12
N LEU A 98 15.33 9.45 -9.01
CA LEU A 98 14.39 10.55 -8.75
C LEU A 98 14.62 11.17 -7.36
N ALA A 99 14.93 10.37 -6.36
CA ALA A 99 15.25 10.86 -5.01
C ALA A 99 16.56 11.66 -4.98
N LEU A 100 17.60 11.22 -5.72
CA LEU A 100 18.85 11.97 -5.89
C LEU A 100 18.60 13.32 -6.57
N ALA A 101 17.81 13.33 -7.64
CA ALA A 101 17.43 14.57 -8.34
C ALA A 101 16.64 15.53 -7.43
N ALA A 102 15.83 15.00 -6.51
CA ALA A 102 15.10 15.76 -5.50
C ALA A 102 15.92 16.06 -4.22
N ALA A 103 17.21 15.73 -4.19
CA ALA A 103 18.08 15.87 -3.02
C ALA A 103 17.53 15.21 -1.73
N ASN A 104 16.77 14.12 -1.86
CA ASN A 104 16.13 13.42 -0.75
C ASN A 104 16.94 12.16 -0.36
N SER A 105 17.89 12.32 0.56
CA SER A 105 18.77 11.24 1.00
C SER A 105 18.04 10.07 1.69
N ASP A 106 16.90 10.34 2.34
CA ASP A 106 16.12 9.27 2.98
C ASP A 106 15.56 8.28 1.97
N TYR A 107 14.98 8.79 0.88
CA TYR A 107 14.45 7.93 -0.18
C TYR A 107 15.55 7.28 -1.02
N VAL A 108 16.73 7.89 -1.12
CA VAL A 108 17.92 7.22 -1.68
C VAL A 108 18.26 5.98 -0.86
N ARG A 109 18.46 6.15 0.44
CA ARG A 109 18.81 5.04 1.36
C ARG A 109 17.74 3.95 1.37
N ARG A 110 16.46 4.32 1.48
CA ARG A 110 15.35 3.35 1.48
C ARG A 110 15.25 2.59 0.15
N SER A 111 15.52 3.25 -0.98
CA SER A 111 15.52 2.59 -2.29
C SER A 111 16.69 1.59 -2.39
N GLU A 112 17.87 1.94 -1.89
CA GLU A 112 19.03 1.03 -1.84
C GLU A 112 18.77 -0.22 -0.97
N GLU A 113 18.03 -0.08 0.13
CA GLU A 113 17.60 -1.24 0.92
C GLU A 113 16.71 -2.20 0.12
N VAL A 114 15.76 -1.66 -0.66
CA VAL A 114 14.91 -2.48 -1.55
C VAL A 114 15.75 -3.15 -2.63
N MET A 115 16.69 -2.43 -3.25
CA MET A 115 17.61 -2.99 -4.23
C MET A 115 18.45 -4.13 -3.64
N THR A 116 18.99 -3.94 -2.43
CA THR A 116 19.79 -4.96 -1.73
C THR A 116 18.96 -6.21 -1.43
N LYS A 117 17.77 -6.03 -0.86
CA LYS A 117 16.84 -7.14 -0.56
C LYS A 117 16.42 -7.87 -1.82
N ALA A 118 16.10 -7.15 -2.89
CA ALA A 118 15.74 -7.74 -4.18
C ALA A 118 16.90 -8.54 -4.76
N LYS A 119 18.10 -7.95 -4.85
CA LYS A 119 19.30 -8.59 -5.41
C LYS A 119 19.68 -9.87 -4.67
N ALA A 120 19.53 -9.92 -3.35
CA ALA A 120 19.78 -11.13 -2.55
C ALA A 120 18.84 -12.29 -2.88
N ASN A 121 17.68 -12.01 -3.50
CA ASN A 121 16.66 -13.01 -3.84
C ASN A 121 16.56 -13.29 -5.35
N ILE A 122 17.31 -12.58 -6.20
CA ILE A 122 17.49 -12.91 -7.61
C ILE A 122 18.44 -14.12 -7.66
N LYS A 123 17.96 -15.26 -8.13
CA LYS A 123 18.74 -16.49 -8.33
C LYS A 123 19.09 -16.69 -9.79
#